data_AF-T1G573-F1
#
_entry.id   AF-T1G573-F1
#
_cell.length_a   1.000
_cell.length_b   1.000
_cell.length_c   1.000
_cell.angle_alpha   90.00
_cell.angle_beta   90.00
_cell.angle_gamma   90.00
#
_symmetry.space_group_name_H-M   'P 1'
#
loop_
_entity.id
_entity.type
_entity.pdbx_description
1 polymer ?
#
loop_
_entity_poly.entity_id
_entity_poly.type
_entity_poly.pdbx_seq_one_letter_code
_entity_poly.pdbx_strand_id
1 'polypeptide(L)' 'KKSSRKPQKKKYTKPLDVVFNSPFFNHEKPCDEKLDHRRKTGYISCSVCQEDFQTTINALSEAIDVYGDWIDACEAVND' A
#
# COMPACT_ATOMS: atom_id res chain seq x y z
N LYS A 1 18.58 1.28 35.17
CA LYS A 1 18.73 2.69 34.73
C LYS A 1 18.75 2.71 33.19
N LYS A 2 17.62 3.13 32.60
CA LYS A 2 17.28 3.43 31.19
C LYS A 2 18.22 2.88 30.08
N SER A 3 17.77 1.83 29.42
CA SER A 3 18.27 1.39 28.10
C SER A 3 17.95 2.47 27.07
N SER A 4 18.96 3.23 26.64
CA SER A 4 18.81 4.23 25.57
C SER A 4 19.04 3.55 24.22
N ARG A 5 18.03 2.81 23.73
CA ARG A 5 18.01 2.41 22.32
C ARG A 5 17.68 3.66 21.50
N LYS A 6 18.68 4.15 20.76
CA LYS A 6 18.52 5.26 19.83
C LYS A 6 17.39 4.92 18.84
N PRO A 7 16.43 5.82 18.58
CA PRO A 7 15.40 5.57 17.59
C PRO A 7 16.07 5.36 16.23
N GLN A 8 15.84 4.18 15.63
CA GLN A 8 16.34 3.88 14.29
C GLN A 8 15.75 4.93 13.34
N LYS A 9 16.63 5.62 12.61
CA LYS A 9 16.23 6.55 11.56
C LYS A 9 15.33 5.77 10.60
N LYS A 10 14.07 6.21 10.48
CA LYS A 10 13.12 5.64 9.52
C LYS A 10 13.82 5.62 8.17
N LYS A 11 14.11 4.43 7.66
CA LYS A 11 14.64 4.29 6.30
C LYS A 11 13.57 4.90 5.41
N TYR A 12 13.95 5.91 4.64
CA TYR A 12 13.12 6.41 3.55
C TYR A 12 13.11 5.26 2.53
N THR A 13 12.17 4.33 2.70
CA THR A 13 11.81 3.36 1.69
C THR A 13 11.37 4.21 0.51
N LYS A 14 12.26 4.33 -0.48
CA LYS A 14 11.81 4.66 -1.82
C LYS A 14 10.66 3.69 -2.09
N PRO A 15 9.48 4.15 -2.53
CA PRO A 15 8.49 3.20 -3.04
C PRO A 15 9.25 2.38 -4.07
N LEU A 16 9.41 1.07 -3.79
CA LEU A 16 9.79 0.18 -4.87
C LEU A 16 8.71 0.43 -5.93
N ASP A 17 9.07 0.53 -7.20
CA ASP A 17 8.11 0.37 -8.27
C ASP A 17 7.62 -1.08 -8.18
N VAL A 18 6.76 -1.37 -7.21
CA VAL A 18 6.16 -2.68 -7.03
C VAL A 18 5.02 -2.68 -8.03
N VAL A 19 5.31 -3.26 -9.19
CA VAL A 19 4.32 -3.47 -10.23
C VAL A 19 3.35 -4.52 -9.70
N PHE A 20 2.25 -4.07 -9.13
CA PHE A 20 1.17 -4.92 -8.67
C PHE A 20 0.15 -5.12 -9.78
N ASN A 21 -0.27 -6.36 -10.00
CA ASN A 21 -1.34 -6.69 -10.94
C ASN A 21 -2.71 -6.31 -10.37
N SER A 22 -3.64 -5.88 -11.20
CA SER A 22 -5.01 -5.67 -10.75
C SER A 22 -5.74 -7.01 -10.58
N PRO A 23 -6.52 -7.22 -9.51
CA PRO A 23 -7.33 -8.43 -9.35
C PRO A 23 -8.41 -8.59 -10.43
N PHE A 24 -8.81 -7.49 -11.08
CA PHE A 24 -9.84 -7.48 -12.12
C PHE A 24 -9.29 -7.73 -13.53
N PHE A 25 -8.00 -7.44 -13.76
CA PHE A 25 -7.38 -7.54 -15.08
C PHE A 25 -5.99 -8.16 -14.95
N ASN A 26 -5.86 -9.39 -15.45
CA ASN A 26 -4.59 -10.15 -15.48
C ASN A 26 -3.55 -9.59 -16.49
N HIS A 27 -3.68 -8.35 -16.94
CA HIS A 27 -2.70 -7.71 -17.81
C HIS A 27 -1.71 -6.93 -16.96
N GLU A 28 -0.42 -7.27 -17.13
CA GLU A 28 0.74 -6.63 -16.51
C GLU A 28 0.75 -5.13 -16.79
N LYS A 29 0.06 -4.35 -15.96
CA LYS A 29 0.08 -2.89 -15.98
C LYS A 29 0.23 -2.38 -14.55
N PRO A 30 1.05 -1.34 -14.34
CA PRO A 30 1.39 -0.88 -13.01
C PRO A 30 0.17 -0.21 -12.37
N CYS A 31 -0.24 -0.73 -11.22
CA CYS A 31 -1.00 0.04 -10.24
C CYS A 31 -0.02 0.96 -9.51
N ASP A 32 -0.37 2.23 -9.38
CA ASP A 32 0.41 3.20 -8.63
C ASP A 32 0.00 3.13 -7.16
N GLU A 33 0.95 2.86 -6.28
CA GLU A 33 0.72 2.95 -4.83
C GLU A 33 1.32 4.22 -4.25
N LYS A 34 0.72 4.71 -3.16
CA LYS A 34 1.27 5.82 -2.38
C LYS A 34 0.94 5.66 -0.91
N LEU A 35 1.98 5.58 -0.08
CA LEU A 35 1.82 5.58 1.37
C LEU A 35 2.08 6.97 1.95
N ASP A 36 1.07 7.57 2.57
CA ASP A 36 1.20 8.78 3.40
C ASP A 36 1.19 8.39 4.89
N HIS A 37 2.36 8.06 5.44
CA HIS A 37 2.50 7.74 6.86
C HIS A 37 2.23 8.94 7.79
N ARG A 38 2.22 10.17 7.28
CA ARG A 38 1.88 11.36 8.08
C ARG A 38 0.37 11.41 8.33
N ARG A 39 -0.42 11.08 7.31
CA ARG A 39 -1.88 10.95 7.41
C ARG A 39 -2.33 9.56 7.83
N LYS A 40 -1.41 8.58 7.90
CA LYS A 40 -1.71 7.17 8.15
C LYS A 40 -2.66 6.61 7.09
N THR A 41 -2.44 6.99 5.84
CA THR A 41 -3.29 6.59 4.72
C THR A 41 -2.48 6.01 3.57
N GLY A 42 -2.83 4.81 3.12
CA GLY A 42 -2.33 4.19 1.90
C GLY A 42 -3.33 4.40 0.77
N TYR A 43 -2.82 4.64 -0.43
CA TYR A 43 -3.60 4.83 -1.65
C TYR A 43 -3.11 3.89 -2.73
N ILE A 44 -4.03 3.31 -3.49
CA ILE A 44 -3.75 2.54 -4.71
C ILE A 44 -4.62 3.11 -5.81
N SER A 45 -4.03 3.31 -6.99
CA SER A 45 -4.74 3.77 -8.18
C SER A 45 -4.37 2.88 -9.36
N CYS A 46 -5.39 2.31 -10.00
CA CYS A 46 -5.25 1.45 -11.16
C CYS A 46 -5.48 2.26 -12.43
N SER A 47 -4.44 2.48 -13.25
CA SER A 47 -4.58 3.22 -14.52
C SER A 47 -5.44 2.51 -15.58
N VAL A 48 -5.68 1.20 -15.42
CA VAL A 48 -6.46 0.36 -16.35
C VAL A 48 -7.92 0.35 -15.99
N CYS A 49 -8.20 -0.04 -14.74
CA CYS A 49 -9.55 -0.18 -14.21
C CYS A 49 -10.14 1.16 -13.73
N GLN A 50 -9.30 2.20 -13.62
CA GLN A 50 -9.68 3.54 -13.14
C GLN A 50 -10.28 3.54 -11.73
N GLU A 51 -10.05 2.46 -10.99
CA GLU A 51 -10.44 2.32 -9.59
C GLU A 51 -9.32 2.86 -8.69
N ASP A 52 -9.74 3.58 -7.67
CA ASP A 52 -8.91 4.05 -6.58
C ASP A 52 -9.35 3.42 -5.25
N PHE A 53 -8.37 3.04 -4.45
CA PHE A 53 -8.59 2.45 -3.15
C PHE A 53 -7.77 3.17 -2.09
N GLN A 54 -8.37 3.31 -0.91
CA GLN A 54 -7.74 3.95 0.23
C GLN A 54 -7.93 3.10 1.48
N THR A 55 -6.84 2.79 2.16
CA THR A 55 -6.85 2.08 3.45
C THR A 55 -6.04 2.84 4.51
N THR A 56 -6.28 2.51 5.78
CA THR A 56 -5.56 3.09 6.91
C THR A 56 -4.27 2.31 7.15
N ILE A 57 -3.14 3.00 7.14
CA ILE A 57 -1.82 2.38 7.32
C ILE A 57 -1.22 2.72 8.67
N ASN A 58 -0.40 1.82 9.20
CA ASN A 58 0.35 2.03 10.42
C ASN A 58 1.82 2.38 10.12
N ALA A 59 2.63 2.60 11.17
CA ALA A 59 4.03 3.00 11.01
C ALA A 59 4.96 1.89 10.49
N LEU A 60 4.48 0.64 10.47
CA LEU A 60 5.15 -0.55 9.96
C LEU A 60 4.57 -1.00 8.62
N SER A 61 3.47 -0.39 8.16
CA SER A 61 2.82 -0.77 6.92
C SER A 61 3.69 -0.49 5.71
N GLU A 62 3.73 -1.48 4.83
CA GLU A 62 4.42 -1.50 3.57
C GLU A 62 3.42 -1.51 2.41
N ALA A 63 3.95 -1.25 1.21
CA ALA A 63 3.31 -1.41 -0.09
C ALA A 63 2.31 -2.57 -0.19
N ILE A 64 2.84 -3.75 0.13
CA ILE A 64 2.16 -5.03 0.03
C ILE A 64 0.94 -5.13 0.96
N ASP A 65 0.99 -4.48 2.12
CA ASP A 65 -0.13 -4.51 3.08
C ASP A 65 -1.34 -3.76 2.48
N VAL A 66 -1.10 -2.61 1.87
CA VAL A 66 -2.14 -1.80 1.20
C VAL A 66 -2.72 -2.56 0.01
N TYR A 67 -1.88 -3.27 -0.74
CA TYR A 67 -2.31 -4.09 -1.85
C TYR A 67 -3.14 -5.29 -1.39
N GLY A 68 -2.74 -5.98 -0.31
CA GLY A 68 -3.54 -7.05 0.29
C GLY A 68 -4.92 -6.57 0.74
N ASP A 69 -4.98 -5.45 1.46
CA ASP A 69 -6.25 -4.82 1.87
C ASP A 69 -7.15 -4.50 0.65
N TRP A 70 -6.55 -4.08 -0.48
CA TRP A 70 -7.28 -3.81 -1.70
C TRP A 70 -7.87 -5.07 -2.32
N ILE A 71 -7.11 -6.17 -2.36
CA ILE A 71 -7.62 -7.48 -2.82
C ILE A 71 -8.80 -7.92 -1.96
N ASP A 72 -8.63 -7.93 -0.64
CA ASP A 72 -9.68 -8.36 0.30
C ASP A 72 -10.94 -7.49 0.18
N ALA A 73 -10.77 -6.17 -0.01
CA ALA A 73 -11.88 -5.25 -0.22
C ALA A 73 -12.58 -5.48 -1.57
N CYS A 74 -11.83 -5.82 -2.62
CA CYS A 74 -12.40 -6.18 -3.92
C CYS A 74 -13.20 -7.48 -3.82
N GLU A 75 -12.70 -8.49 -3.12
CA GLU A 75 -13.41 -9.75 -2.91
C GLU A 75 -14.72 -9.52 -2.11
N ALA A 76 -14.67 -8.72 -1.04
CA ALA A 76 -15.82 -8.44 -0.19
C ALA A 76 -16.97 -7.69 -0.89
N VAL A 77 -16.68 -6.93 -1.96
CA VAL A 77 -17.71 -6.23 -2.76
C VAL A 77 -18.36 -7.15 -3.80
N ASN A 78 -17.68 -8.25 -4.17
CA ASN A 78 -18.15 -9.18 -5.21
C ASN A 78 -18.92 -10.40 -4.67
N ASP A 79 -19.21 -10.45 -3.36
CA ASP A 79 -20.11 -11.42 -2.70
C ASP A 79 -21.54 -10.86 -2.59
#